data_AF-A0A975HDF8-F1
#
_entry.id   AF-A0A975HDF8-F1
#
_cell.length_a   1.000
_cell.length_b   1.000
_cell.length_c   1.000
_cell.angle_alpha   90.00
_cell.angle_beta   90.00
_cell.angle_gamma   90.00
#
_symmetry.space_group_name_H-M   'P 1'
#
loop_
_entity.id
_entity.type
_entity.pdbx_description
1 polymer ?
#
loop_
_entity_poly.entity_id
_entity_poly.type
_entity_poly.pdbx_seq_one_letter_code
_entity_poly.pdbx_strand_id
1 'polypeptide(L)' 'MTGRFTIQPNGTIVERAVSPAEERASHIHCARVYLREARLRQASQPKFAATLREWAGNARRRAAAIDARPAQMDMFA' A
#
# COMPACT_ATOMS: atom_id res chain seq x y z
N MET A 1 -2.36 -11.10 14.94
CA MET A 1 -1.63 -10.38 13.87
C MET A 1 -0.36 -11.16 13.59
N THR A 2 -0.33 -11.93 12.50
CA THR A 2 0.87 -12.67 12.08
C THR A 2 1.80 -11.69 11.37
N GLY A 3 3.04 -11.54 11.85
CA GLY A 3 4.02 -10.66 11.22
C GLY A 3 4.34 -11.09 9.79
N ARG A 4 4.65 -10.14 8.89
CA ARG A 4 5.11 -10.43 7.51
C ARG A 4 6.40 -11.24 7.50
N PHE A 5 7.22 -11.07 8.53
CA PHE A 5 8.49 -11.77 8.71
C PHE A 5 8.42 -12.64 9.95
N THR A 6 8.93 -13.87 9.83
CA THR A 6 9.10 -14.79 10.95
C THR A 6 10.56 -15.19 11.04
N ILE A 7 11.15 -15.06 12.22
CA ILE A 7 12.51 -15.52 12.50
C ILE A 7 12.41 -16.95 13.00
N GLN A 8 13.00 -17.89 12.28
CA GLN A 8 13.06 -19.29 12.70
C GLN A 8 14.14 -19.49 13.77
N PRO A 9 14.07 -20.57 14.57
CA PRO A 9 15.07 -20.88 15.60
C PRO A 9 16.50 -21.01 15.09
N ASN A 10 16.69 -21.31 13.81
CA ASN A 10 17.99 -21.39 13.14
C ASN A 10 18.52 -20.02 12.66
N GLY A 11 17.82 -18.92 12.99
CA GLY A 11 18.20 -17.56 12.60
C GLY A 11 17.77 -17.15 11.18
N THR A 12 17.09 -18.01 10.44
CA THR A 12 16.59 -17.66 9.10
C THR A 12 15.33 -16.79 9.16
N ILE A 13 15.22 -15.85 8.23
CA ILE A 13 14.05 -14.97 8.08
C ILE A 13 13.17 -15.51 6.95
N VAL A 14 11.95 -15.90 7.26
CA VAL A 14 10.95 -16.27 6.26
C VAL A 14 9.99 -15.11 6.05
N GLU A 15 9.87 -14.69 4.79
CA GLU A 15 8.91 -13.68 4.37
C GLU A 15 7.63 -14.34 3.85
N ARG A 16 6.48 -13.90 4.36
CA ARG A 16 5.18 -14.27 3.80
C ARG A 16 4.93 -13.44 2.54
N ALA A 17 4.54 -14.11 1.46
CA ALA A 17 4.07 -13.46 0.25
C ALA A 17 2.86 -12.54 0.54
N VAL A 18 2.90 -11.32 0.00
CA VAL A 18 1.81 -10.35 0.10
C VAL A 18 0.77 -10.68 -0.97
N SER A 19 -0.51 -10.79 -0.57
CA SER A 19 -1.58 -11.00 -1.55
C SER A 19 -1.82 -9.71 -2.37
N PRO A 20 -2.29 -9.82 -3.63
CA PRO A 20 -2.66 -8.65 -4.44
C PRO A 20 -3.64 -7.71 -3.71
N ALA A 21 -4.58 -8.26 -2.95
CA ALA A 21 -5.53 -7.49 -2.16
C ALA A 21 -4.85 -6.65 -1.05
N GLU A 22 -3.88 -7.24 -0.34
CA GLU A 22 -3.09 -6.53 0.68
C GLU A 22 -2.21 -5.44 0.06
N GLU A 23 -1.58 -5.72 -1.08
CA GLU A 23 -0.75 -4.75 -1.80
C GLU A 23 -1.59 -3.55 -2.28
N ARG A 24 -2.77 -3.84 -2.85
CA ARG A 24 -3.74 -2.81 -3.25
C ARG A 24 -4.17 -1.95 -2.05
N ALA A 25 -4.47 -2.59 -0.91
CA ALA A 25 -4.85 -1.87 0.31
C ALA A 25 -3.71 -0.97 0.82
N SER A 26 -2.46 -1.44 0.75
CA SER A 26 -1.27 -0.66 1.12
C SER A 26 -1.13 0.61 0.29
N HIS A 27 -1.28 0.51 -1.04
CA HIS A 27 -1.25 1.68 -1.92
C HIS A 27 -2.38 2.68 -1.66
N ILE A 28 -3.60 2.18 -1.38
CA ILE A 28 -4.73 3.05 -1.00
C ILE A 28 -4.43 3.77 0.31
N HIS A 29 -3.90 3.06 1.31
CA HIS A 29 -3.51 3.66 2.58
C HIS A 29 -2.45 4.75 2.39
N CYS A 30 -1.40 4.44 1.62
CA CYS A 30 -0.33 5.38 1.28
C CYS A 30 -0.88 6.66 0.62
N ALA A 31 -1.80 6.53 -0.34
CA ALA A 31 -2.46 7.67 -0.96
C ALA A 31 -3.24 8.54 0.04
N ARG A 32 -3.93 7.93 1.01
CA ARG A 32 -4.66 8.65 2.06
C ARG A 32 -3.72 9.45 2.95
N VAL A 33 -2.57 8.88 3.31
CA VAL A 33 -1.54 9.56 4.09
C VAL A 33 -1.01 10.77 3.33
N TYR A 34 -0.61 10.61 2.06
CA TYR A 34 -0.12 11.73 1.25
C TYR A 34 -1.15 12.86 1.10
N LEU A 35 -2.43 12.53 0.89
CA LEU A 35 -3.49 13.55 0.83
C LEU A 35 -3.68 14.29 2.15
N ARG A 36 -3.63 13.57 3.28
CA ARG A 36 -3.70 14.17 4.61
C ARG A 36 -2.53 15.14 4.82
N GLU A 37 -1.32 14.69 4.53
CA GLU A 37 -0.11 15.52 4.70
C GLU A 37 -0.10 16.73 3.77
N ALA A 38 -0.57 16.58 2.53
CA ALA A 38 -0.69 17.69 1.59
C ALA A 38 -1.64 18.79 2.11
N ARG A 39 -2.75 18.41 2.76
CA ARG A 39 -3.69 19.36 3.37
C ARG A 39 -3.04 20.13 4.52
N LEU A 40 -2.32 19.44 5.40
CA LEU A 40 -1.64 20.07 6.54
C LEU A 40 -0.54 21.04 6.10
N ARG A 41 0.13 20.75 4.98
CA ARG A 41 1.28 21.51 4.48
C ARG A 41 0.91 22.56 3.44
N GLN A 42 -0.37 22.71 3.10
CA GLN A 42 -0.82 23.58 2.01
C GLN A 42 -0.42 25.05 2.21
N ALA A 43 -0.46 25.56 3.44
CA ALA A 43 -0.13 26.95 3.75
C ALA A 43 1.38 27.20 3.91
N SER A 44 2.11 26.28 4.55
CA SER A 44 3.52 26.47 4.89
C SER A 44 4.49 25.98 3.81
N GLN A 45 4.11 24.97 3.03
CA GLN A 45 4.98 24.33 2.03
C GLN A 45 4.18 23.97 0.75
N PRO A 46 3.68 24.97 0.00
CA PRO A 46 2.75 24.73 -1.10
C PRO A 46 3.33 23.87 -2.24
N LYS A 47 4.63 24.01 -2.55
CA LYS A 47 5.31 23.18 -3.56
C LYS A 47 5.35 21.71 -3.13
N PHE A 48 5.75 21.46 -1.88
CA PHE A 48 5.81 20.09 -1.37
C PHE A 48 4.40 19.48 -1.21
N ALA A 49 3.40 20.29 -0.84
CA ALA A 49 2.00 19.87 -0.85
C ALA A 49 1.52 19.46 -2.25
N ALA A 50 1.97 20.12 -3.32
CA ALA A 50 1.68 19.69 -4.69
C ALA A 50 2.34 18.33 -5.01
N THR A 51 3.62 18.14 -4.68
CA THR A 51 4.32 16.86 -4.84
C THR A 51 3.61 15.72 -4.10
N LEU A 52 3.14 15.94 -2.87
CA LEU A 52 2.37 14.95 -2.12
C LEU A 52 1.06 14.57 -2.83
N ARG A 53 0.37 15.52 -3.48
CA ARG A 53 -0.83 15.22 -4.28
C ARG A 53 -0.49 14.37 -5.51
N GLU A 54 0.62 14.64 -6.18
CA GLU A 54 1.11 13.82 -7.30
C GLU A 54 1.42 12.39 -6.88
N TRP A 55 2.13 12.23 -5.75
CA TRP A 55 2.44 10.92 -5.18
C TRP A 55 1.18 10.17 -4.76
N ALA A 56 0.19 10.86 -4.18
CA ALA A 56 -1.12 10.27 -3.90
C ALA A 56 -1.80 9.77 -5.17
N GLY A 57 -1.75 10.55 -6.26
CA GLY A 57 -2.26 10.15 -7.57
C GLY A 57 -1.55 8.90 -8.11
N ASN A 58 -0.23 8.84 -8.00
CA ASN A 58 0.56 7.67 -8.42
C ASN A 58 0.17 6.42 -7.62
N ALA A 59 0.11 6.52 -6.29
CA ALA A 59 -0.29 5.41 -5.43
C ALA A 59 -1.70 4.88 -5.78
N ARG A 60 -2.66 5.78 -6.08
CA ARG A 60 -4.00 5.37 -6.53
C ARG A 60 -3.98 4.65 -7.88
N ARG A 61 -3.15 5.10 -8.83
CA ARG A 61 -2.98 4.41 -10.12
C ARG A 61 -2.39 3.01 -9.95
N ARG A 62 -1.37 2.86 -9.08
CA ARG A 62 -0.82 1.54 -8.74
C ARG A 62 -1.87 0.64 -8.11
N ALA A 63 -2.65 1.14 -7.17
CA ALA A 63 -3.75 0.39 -6.57
C ALA A 63 -4.81 -0.05 -7.60
N ALA A 64 -5.09 0.78 -8.60
CA ALA A 64 -6.05 0.47 -9.66
C ALA A 64 -5.52 -0.56 -10.67
N ALA A 65 -4.20 -0.61 -10.87
CA ALA A 65 -3.56 -1.57 -11.76
C ALA A 65 -3.46 -2.99 -11.16
N ILE A 66 -3.62 -3.13 -9.83
CA ILE A 66 -3.60 -4.43 -9.17
C ILE A 66 -4.94 -5.14 -9.37
N ASP A 67 -4.90 -6.26 -10.08
CA ASP A 67 -6.01 -7.20 -10.16
C ASP A 67 -6.15 -7.95 -8.83
N ALA A 68 -7.10 -7.52 -8.02
CA ALA A 68 -7.40 -8.11 -6.72
C ALA A 68 -8.58 -9.09 -6.76
N ARG A 69 -9.00 -9.54 -7.95
CA ARG A 69 -10.02 -10.60 -8.07
C ARG A 69 -9.49 -11.86 -7.39
N PRO A 70 -10.32 -12.59 -6.61
CA PRO A 70 -9.93 -13.90 -6.10
C PRO A 70 -9.51 -14.78 -7.28
N ALA A 71 -8.46 -15.58 -7.12
CA ALA A 71 -8.16 -16.61 -8.10
C ALA A 71 -9.43 -17.46 -8.28
N GLN A 72 -9.86 -17.68 -9.52
CA GLN A 72 -11.14 -18.35 -9.82
C GLN A 72 -11.27 -19.72 -9.12
N MET A 73 -10.14 -20.35 -8.78
CA MET A 73 -10.08 -21.59 -8.00
C MET A 73 -10.54 -21.45 -6.54
N ASP A 74 -10.35 -20.28 -5.91
CA ASP A 74 -10.77 -20.03 -4.52
C ASP A 74 -12.30 -19.81 -4.38
N MET A 75 -13.04 -19.70 -5.50
CA MET A 75 -14.50 -19.52 -5.48
C MET A 75 -15.30 -20.83 -5.33
N PHE A 76 -14.65 -21.99 -5.45
CA PHE A 76 -15.31 -23.31 -5.50
C PHE A 76 -14.85 -24.29 -4.40
N ALA A 77 -14.04 -23.82 -3.43
CA ALA A 77 -13.53 -24.63 -2.32
C ALA A 77 -14.33 -24.43 -1.03
#